data_AF-A0A2M9LCR3-F1
#
_entry.id   AF-A0A2M9LCR3-F1
#
_cell.length_a   1.000
_cell.length_b   1.000
_cell.length_c   1.000
_cell.angle_alpha   90.00
_cell.angle_beta   90.00
_cell.angle_gamma   90.00
#
_symmetry.space_group_name_H-M   'P 1'
#
loop_
_entity.id
_entity.type
_entity.pdbx_description
1 polymer ?
#
loop_
_entity_poly.entity_id
_entity_poly.type
_entity_poly.pdbx_seq_one_letter_code
_entity_poly.pdbx_strand_id
1 'polypeptide(L)'
;MLSGGGGVGKSQLAAACARRAHAEGVDMLVWADAADPSLIVAAYAQAAHRAGVPGADGRDAERDGGAFLDRLAVTDRTRLVVLDDLTAIEDAGPWWPRPPAGRERRRGAGAGHHPSP
;
A
#
# COMPACT_ATOMS: atom_id res chain seq x y z
N MET A 1 16.69 -12.05 10.95
CA MET A 1 17.42 -11.20 9.98
C MET A 1 17.37 -11.88 8.62
N LEU A 2 16.52 -11.41 7.72
CA LEU A 2 16.54 -11.83 6.31
C LEU A 2 17.40 -10.84 5.53
N SER A 3 18.70 -10.84 5.82
CA SER A 3 19.67 -10.11 5.00
C SER A 3 20.04 -11.00 3.83
N GLY A 4 19.42 -10.73 2.68
CA GLY A 4 19.68 -11.44 1.43
C GLY A 4 19.71 -10.46 0.27
N GLY A 5 20.91 -9.95 -0.03
CA GLY A 5 21.20 -9.37 -1.35
C GLY A 5 20.95 -10.43 -2.42
N GLY A 6 20.18 -10.09 -3.45
CA GLY A 6 19.87 -11.00 -4.55
C GLY A 6 18.40 -11.37 -4.69
N GLY A 7 17.54 -10.36 -4.87
CA GLY A 7 16.60 -10.23 -6.01
C GLY A 7 15.64 -11.35 -6.45
N VAL A 8 15.53 -12.53 -5.81
CA VAL A 8 14.65 -13.61 -6.31
C VAL A 8 13.52 -13.95 -5.36
N GLY A 9 13.77 -13.99 -4.05
CA GLY A 9 12.72 -14.26 -3.06
C GLY A 9 11.66 -13.16 -2.98
N LYS A 10 12.09 -11.89 -3.04
CA LYS A 10 11.21 -10.71 -3.11
C LYS A 10 10.46 -10.64 -4.42
N SER A 11 11.13 -10.88 -5.55
CA SER A 11 10.50 -10.82 -6.87
C SER A 11 9.48 -11.95 -7.09
N GLN A 12 9.71 -13.14 -6.52
CA GLN A 12 8.73 -14.23 -6.56
C GLN A 12 7.54 -13.99 -5.61
N LEU A 13 7.79 -13.43 -4.42
CA LEU A 13 6.72 -13.01 -3.51
C LEU A 13 5.90 -11.87 -4.12
N ALA A 14 6.56 -10.87 -4.71
CA ALA A 14 5.93 -9.79 -5.46
C ALA A 14 5.12 -10.32 -6.64
N ALA A 15 5.62 -11.29 -7.40
CA ALA A 15 4.89 -11.91 -8.49
C ALA A 15 3.68 -12.74 -7.99
N ALA A 16 3.81 -13.42 -6.86
CA ALA A 16 2.70 -14.14 -6.24
C ALA A 16 1.63 -13.18 -5.70
N CYS A 17 2.04 -12.10 -5.02
CA CYS A 17 1.17 -11.03 -4.56
C CYS A 17 0.50 -10.31 -5.72
N ALA A 18 1.22 -9.99 -6.80
CA ALA A 18 0.65 -9.37 -8.00
C ALA A 18 -0.38 -10.28 -8.69
N ARG A 19 -0.09 -11.58 -8.83
CA ARG A 19 -1.05 -12.56 -9.38
C ARG A 19 -2.31 -12.65 -8.52
N ARG A 20 -2.15 -12.69 -7.20
CA ARG A 20 -3.28 -12.74 -6.26
C ARG A 20 -4.08 -11.45 -6.26
N ALA A 21 -3.39 -10.30 -6.25
CA ALA A 21 -3.97 -8.97 -6.33
C ALA A 21 -4.79 -8.82 -7.62
N HIS A 22 -4.26 -9.27 -8.76
CA HIS A 22 -5.00 -9.30 -10.03
C HIS A 22 -6.25 -10.18 -9.95
N ALA A 23 -6.14 -11.39 -9.39
CA ALA A 23 -7.27 -12.29 -9.20
C ALA A 23 -8.34 -11.75 -8.23
N GLU A 24 -7.95 -10.90 -7.27
CA GLU A 24 -8.83 -10.25 -6.29
C GLU A 24 -9.35 -8.87 -6.76
N GLY A 25 -9.01 -8.45 -7.99
CA GLY A 25 -9.47 -7.17 -8.56
C GLY A 25 -8.77 -5.94 -7.99
N VAL A 26 -7.54 -6.09 -7.50
CA VAL A 26 -6.69 -4.97 -7.05
C VAL A 26 -6.20 -4.21 -8.28
N ASP A 27 -6.53 -2.93 -8.34
CA ASP A 27 -6.22 -2.05 -9.47
C ASP A 27 -4.74 -1.61 -9.49
N MET A 28 -4.05 -1.65 -8.33
CA MET A 28 -2.68 -1.18 -8.21
C MET A 28 -1.92 -1.85 -7.05
N LEU A 29 -0.72 -2.37 -7.35
CA LEU A 29 0.26 -2.87 -6.37
C LEU A 29 1.48 -1.94 -6.36
N VAL A 30 1.86 -1.44 -5.19
CA VAL A 30 3.10 -0.67 -5.00
C VAL A 30 4.01 -1.43 -4.04
N TRP A 31 5.25 -1.62 -4.45
CA TRP A 31 6.30 -2.19 -3.62
C TRP A 31 7.35 -1.10 -3.37
N ALA A 32 7.62 -0.79 -2.12
CA ALA A 32 8.70 0.10 -1.73
C ALA A 32 9.72 -0.68 -0.90
N ASP A 33 10.99 -0.54 -1.26
CA ASP A 33 12.08 -0.83 -0.33
C ASP A 33 12.01 0.24 0.76
N ALA A 34 11.84 -0.19 1.99
CA ALA A 34 11.65 0.64 3.17
C ALA A 34 12.80 0.48 4.17
N ALA A 35 13.98 0.07 3.67
CA ALA A 35 15.23 0.14 4.40
C ALA A 35 15.64 1.59 4.74
N ASP A 36 15.14 2.57 3.98
CA ASP A 36 15.32 4.01 4.21
C ASP A 36 14.05 4.79 3.81
N PRO A 37 13.59 5.78 4.59
CA PRO A 37 12.42 6.58 4.26
C PRO A 37 12.46 7.24 2.87
N SER A 38 13.63 7.64 2.40
CA SER A 38 13.81 8.24 1.06
C SER A 38 13.48 7.27 -0.07
N LEU A 39 13.69 5.96 0.13
CA LEU A 39 13.32 4.92 -0.84
C LEU A 39 11.81 4.73 -0.90
N ILE A 40 11.11 4.90 0.23
CA ILE A 40 9.65 4.92 0.29
C ILE A 40 9.10 6.10 -0.51
N VAL A 41 9.66 7.29 -0.30
CA VAL A 41 9.30 8.52 -1.02
C VAL A 41 9.48 8.34 -2.53
N ALA A 42 10.65 7.84 -2.96
CA ALA A 42 10.94 7.62 -4.37
C ALA A 42 9.94 6.63 -5.02
N ALA A 43 9.61 5.54 -4.33
CA ALA A 43 8.65 4.56 -4.81
C ALA A 43 7.24 5.16 -4.93
N TYR A 44 6.81 5.97 -3.96
CA TYR A 44 5.50 6.62 -3.99
C TYR A 44 5.41 7.71 -5.05
N ALA A 45 6.43 8.55 -5.22
CA ALA A 45 6.48 9.55 -6.29
C ALA A 45 6.36 8.88 -7.67
N GLN A 46 7.11 7.79 -7.89
CA GLN A 46 7.05 7.03 -9.11
C GLN A 46 5.66 6.40 -9.34
N ALA A 47 5.02 5.91 -8.28
CA ALA A 47 3.66 5.39 -8.32
C ALA A 47 2.64 6.50 -8.65
N ALA A 48 2.80 7.69 -8.06
CA ALA A 48 1.99 8.87 -8.32
C ALA A 48 1.98 9.23 -9.81
N HIS A 49 3.18 9.27 -10.40
CA HIS A 49 3.35 9.57 -11.81
C HIS A 49 2.68 8.52 -12.71
N ARG A 50 2.91 7.23 -12.44
CA ARG A 50 2.32 6.13 -13.22
C ARG A 50 0.79 6.08 -13.13
N ALA A 51 0.24 6.44 -11.97
CA ALA A 51 -1.20 6.47 -11.73
C ALA A 51 -1.87 7.78 -12.20
N GLY A 52 -1.10 8.74 -12.72
CA GLY A 52 -1.62 10.04 -13.14
C GLY A 52 -2.25 10.82 -11.98
N VAL A 53 -1.64 10.77 -10.79
CA VAL A 53 -2.14 11.50 -9.61
C VAL A 53 -2.04 13.01 -9.87
N PRO A 54 -3.15 13.77 -9.73
CA PRO A 54 -3.11 15.22 -9.86
C PRO A 54 -2.12 15.84 -8.87
N GLY A 55 -1.24 16.70 -9.38
CA GLY A 55 -0.20 17.36 -8.58
C GLY A 55 1.14 16.62 -8.52
N ALA A 56 1.23 15.37 -9.02
CA ALA A 56 2.48 14.64 -9.15
C ALA A 56 3.16 14.95 -10.50
N ASP A 57 4.01 15.98 -10.52
CA ASP A 57 4.61 16.52 -11.75
C ASP A 57 6.07 16.10 -11.98
N GLY A 58 6.62 15.27 -11.09
CA GLY A 58 7.98 14.72 -11.16
C GLY A 58 9.06 15.69 -10.69
N ARG A 59 8.72 16.86 -10.16
CA ARG A 59 9.70 17.88 -9.76
C ARG A 59 10.10 17.78 -8.29
N ASP A 60 9.26 17.17 -7.47
CA ASP A 60 9.47 17.03 -6.04
C ASP A 60 8.92 15.67 -5.58
N ALA A 61 9.84 14.76 -5.23
CA ALA A 61 9.48 13.41 -4.86
C ALA A 61 8.68 13.34 -3.54
N GLU A 62 8.93 14.24 -2.58
CA GLU A 62 8.16 14.28 -1.34
C GLU A 62 6.74 14.75 -1.61
N ARG A 63 6.58 15.83 -2.39
CA ARG A 63 5.25 16.32 -2.79
C ARG A 63 4.48 15.27 -3.58
N ASP A 64 5.12 14.64 -4.56
CA ASP A 64 4.50 13.63 -5.41
C ASP A 64 4.13 12.37 -4.61
N GLY A 65 5.01 11.93 -3.71
CA GLY A 65 4.75 10.83 -2.81
C GLY A 65 3.60 11.11 -1.83
N GLY A 66 3.52 12.34 -1.31
CA GLY A 66 2.44 12.78 -0.43
C GLY A 66 1.10 12.78 -1.16
N ALA A 67 1.07 13.30 -2.39
CA ALA A 67 -0.12 13.26 -3.22
C ALA A 67 -0.59 11.82 -3.51
N PHE A 68 0.34 10.88 -3.67
CA PHE A 68 0.01 9.46 -3.80
C PHE A 68 -0.62 8.88 -2.53
N LEU A 69 -0.05 9.15 -1.35
CA LEU A 69 -0.59 8.72 -0.06
C LEU A 69 -2.00 9.23 0.19
N ASP A 70 -2.24 10.52 -0.06
CA ASP A 70 -3.58 11.11 0.07
C ASP A 70 -4.57 10.41 -0.87
N ARG A 71 -4.12 10.06 -2.08
CA ARG A 71 -4.94 9.31 -3.06
C ARG A 71 -5.25 7.89 -2.60
N LEU A 72 -4.38 7.24 -1.83
CA LEU A 72 -4.65 5.91 -1.27
C LEU A 72 -5.79 5.94 -0.26
N ALA A 73 -5.91 7.03 0.51
CA ALA A 73 -6.90 7.14 1.57
C ALA A 73 -8.34 7.42 1.06
N VAL A 74 -8.49 7.92 -0.18
CA VAL A 74 -9.75 8.53 -0.67
C VAL A 74 -10.30 7.84 -1.93
N THR A 75 -9.83 6.64 -2.29
CA THR A 75 -10.29 5.91 -3.49
C THR A 75 -11.10 4.66 -3.17
N ASP A 76 -12.17 4.42 -3.94
CA ASP A 76 -12.94 3.17 -3.91
C ASP A 76 -12.21 2.00 -4.59
N ARG A 77 -11.08 2.28 -5.24
CA ARG A 77 -10.24 1.28 -5.91
C ARG A 77 -9.45 0.46 -4.89
N THR A 78 -9.41 -0.85 -5.06
CA THR A 78 -8.64 -1.71 -4.15
C THR A 78 -7.17 -1.59 -4.54
N ARG A 79 -6.33 -1.10 -3.61
CA ARG A 79 -4.88 -0.97 -3.79
C ARG A 79 -4.14 -1.70 -2.69
N LEU A 80 -2.98 -2.26 -3.02
CA LEU A 80 -2.08 -2.91 -2.08
C LEU A 80 -0.73 -2.20 -2.08
N VAL A 81 -0.26 -1.79 -0.92
CA VAL A 81 1.08 -1.25 -0.70
C VAL A 81 1.85 -2.23 0.15
N VAL A 82 3.05 -2.60 -0.30
CA VAL A 82 3.99 -3.45 0.42
C VAL A 82 5.22 -2.62 0.72
N LEU A 83 5.51 -2.44 2.00
CA LEU A 83 6.76 -1.86 2.48
C LEU A 83 7.66 -3.01 2.93
N ASP A 84 8.75 -3.23 2.20
CA ASP A 84 9.69 -4.34 2.40
C ASP A 84 10.97 -3.87 3.10
N ASP A 85 11.67 -4.77 3.79
CA ASP A 85 12.91 -4.44 4.53
C ASP A 85 12.78 -3.31 5.60
N LEU A 86 11.56 -3.03 6.10
CA LEU A 86 11.32 -2.21 7.29
C LEU A 86 11.97 -2.84 8.53
N THR A 87 12.81 -2.08 9.22
CA THR A 87 13.44 -2.53 10.48
C THR A 87 12.49 -2.33 11.67
N ALA A 88 11.76 -1.21 11.70
CA ALA A 88 10.69 -0.92 12.65
C ALA A 88 9.53 -0.19 11.96
N ILE A 89 8.29 -0.37 12.42
CA ILE A 89 7.10 0.26 11.80
C ILE A 89 7.20 1.79 11.87
N GLU A 90 7.82 2.29 12.92
CA GLU A 90 8.06 3.70 13.21
C GLU A 90 8.98 4.36 12.15
N ASP A 91 9.85 3.58 11.51
CA ASP A 91 10.80 4.09 10.51
C ASP A 91 10.09 4.59 9.24
N ALA A 92 8.90 4.07 8.94
CA ALA A 92 8.08 4.60 7.85
C ALA A 92 7.54 6.01 8.15
N GLY A 93 7.42 6.39 9.42
CA GLY A 93 6.97 7.70 9.86
C GLY A 93 5.69 8.19 9.16
N PRO A 94 5.70 9.38 8.52
CA PRO A 94 4.52 9.90 7.82
C PRO A 94 4.18 9.13 6.54
N TRP A 95 5.08 8.27 6.06
CA TRP A 95 4.92 7.50 4.82
C TRP A 95 4.15 6.19 5.00
N TRP A 96 3.72 5.91 6.23
CA TRP A 96 2.87 4.76 6.52
C TRP A 96 1.47 4.93 5.90
N PRO A 97 1.01 3.99 5.05
CA PRO A 97 -0.30 4.08 4.41
C PRO A 97 -1.42 3.92 5.45
N ARG A 98 -2.31 4.91 5.51
CA ARG A 98 -3.51 4.83 6.36
C ARG A 98 -4.59 4.03 5.65
N PRO A 99 -5.32 3.13 6.34
CA PRO A 99 -6.43 2.43 5.71
C PRO A 99 -7.50 3.45 5.27
N PRO A 100 -8.21 3.21 4.16
CA PRO A 100 -9.34 4.03 3.76
C PRO A 100 -10.35 4.10 4.91
N ALA A 101 -10.94 5.28 5.15
CA ALA A 101 -11.82 5.55 6.29
C ALA A 101 -13.13 4.72 6.37
N GLY A 102 -13.29 3.67 5.55
CA GLY A 102 -14.48 2.84 5.46
C GLY A 102 -14.28 1.34 5.64
N ARG A 103 -13.07 0.86 5.99
CA ARG A 103 -12.84 -0.59 6.26
C ARG A 103 -12.56 -0.86 7.74
N GLU A 104 -13.37 -0.27 8.62
CA GLU A 104 -13.52 -0.83 9.95
C GLU A 104 -14.19 -2.20 9.82
N ARG A 105 -13.59 -3.20 10.46
CA ARG A 105 -13.84 -4.62 10.24
C ARG A 105 -15.33 -4.93 10.46
N ARG A 106 -16.06 -5.36 9.41
CA ARG A 106 -17.28 -6.15 9.58
C ARG A 106 -16.91 -7.56 10.07
N ARG A 107 -16.37 -7.67 11.29
CA ARG A 107 -16.28 -8.94 12.03
C ARG A 107 -17.39 -8.95 13.09
N GLY A 108 -18.43 -9.73 12.79
CA GLY A 108 -19.24 -10.43 13.79
C GLY A 108 -20.41 -9.67 14.40
N ALA A 109 -21.62 -9.95 13.90
CA ALA A 109 -22.76 -10.35 14.74
C ALA A 109 -23.86 -10.93 13.83
N GLY A 110 -23.71 -12.20 13.49
CA GLY A 110 -24.82 -13.07 13.14
C GLY A 110 -25.11 -13.96 14.33
N ALA A 111 -26.13 -13.62 15.11
CA ALA A 111 -26.88 -14.47 16.03
C ALA A 111 -28.06 -13.56 16.47
N GLY A 112 -29.25 -13.68 15.89
CA GLY A 112 -30.07 -14.88 15.96
C GLY A 112 -30.94 -14.77 17.21
N HIS A 113 -32.01 -13.98 17.17
CA HIS A 113 -33.19 -14.26 17.99
C HIS A 113 -34.42 -13.53 17.43
N HIS A 114 -35.27 -14.29 16.76
CA HIS A 114 -36.67 -13.95 16.60
C HIS A 114 -37.40 -14.50 17.84
N PRO A 115 -38.21 -13.68 18.52
CA PRO A 115 -39.51 -14.20 18.92
C PRO A 115 -40.60 -13.14 18.70
N SER A 116 -41.52 -13.49 17.81
CA SER A 116 -42.94 -13.20 17.95
C SER A 116 -43.59 -14.50 18.48
N PRO A 117 -44.74 -14.45 19.17
CA PRO A 117 -45.85 -13.52 18.99
C PRO A 117 -46.19 -12.63 20.19
#